data_AF-A0A661K3T3-F1
#
_entry.id   AF-A0A661K3T3-F1
#
_cell.length_a   1.000
_cell.length_b   1.000
_cell.length_c   1.000
_cell.angle_alpha   90.00
_cell.angle_beta   90.00
_cell.angle_gamma   90.00
#
_symmetry.space_group_name_H-M   'P 1'
#
loop_
_entity.id
_entity.type
_entity.pdbx_description
1 polymer ?
#
loop_
_entity_poly.entity_id
_entity_poly.type
_entity_poly.pdbx_seq_one_letter_code
_entity_poly.pdbx_strand_id
1 'polypeptide(L)'
;MKQINNDTEKQLEKIKGVLKDLKREIRNKYKAELLGIFGSFARGEQTSKSDLDVLVLFDTDATLFDFVGLAIFLEEKLGIKVDIVPQDTLRKEIKEKVLSDVVPL
;
A
#
# COMPACT_ATOMS: atom_id res chain seq x y z
N MET A 1 -20.17 -12.30 12.31
CA MET A 1 -18.86 -11.70 12.65
C MET A 1 -17.79 -12.61 12.07
N LYS A 2 -17.10 -12.19 11.00
CA LYS A 2 -16.05 -13.03 10.39
C LYS A 2 -14.83 -13.01 11.32
N GLN A 3 -14.39 -14.19 11.74
CA GLN A 3 -13.20 -14.39 12.55
C GLN A 3 -12.00 -13.89 11.75
N ILE A 4 -11.42 -12.76 12.12
CA ILE A 4 -10.11 -12.36 11.59
C ILE A 4 -9.12 -13.34 12.23
N ASN A 5 -8.43 -14.13 11.40
CA ASN A 5 -7.40 -15.04 11.88
C ASN A 5 -6.25 -14.21 12.47
N ASN A 6 -5.84 -14.47 13.72
CA ASN A 6 -4.75 -13.76 14.43
C ASN A 6 -3.45 -13.61 13.61
N ASP A 7 -3.17 -14.54 12.70
CA ASP A 7 -1.98 -14.51 11.85
C ASP A 7 -2.03 -13.40 10.79
N THR A 8 -3.23 -13.09 10.27
CA THR A 8 -3.45 -12.02 9.29
C THR A 8 -3.21 -10.65 9.89
N GLU A 9 -3.76 -10.40 11.07
CA GLU A 9 -3.60 -9.14 11.78
C GLU A 9 -2.13 -8.91 12.15
N LYS A 10 -1.44 -9.97 12.60
CA LYS A 10 -0.01 -9.92 12.90
C LYS A 10 0.84 -9.64 11.65
N GLN A 11 0.47 -10.22 10.50
CA GLN A 11 1.15 -9.95 9.24
C GLN A 11 0.95 -8.50 8.78
N LEU A 12 -0.28 -7.99 8.86
CA LEU A 12 -0.59 -6.61 8.51
C LEU A 12 0.19 -5.62 9.37
N GLU A 13 0.24 -5.83 10.69
CA GLU A 13 1.03 -4.98 11.59
C GLU A 13 2.53 -5.02 11.28
N LYS A 14 3.07 -6.19 10.92
CA LYS A 14 4.47 -6.29 10.46
C LYS A 14 4.71 -5.48 9.19
N ILE A 15 3.82 -5.60 8.19
CA ILE A 15 3.92 -4.84 6.93
C ILE A 15 3.85 -3.34 7.22
N LYS A 16 2.90 -2.90 8.04
CA LYS A 16 2.78 -1.49 8.44
C LYS A 16 4.04 -0.98 9.12
N GLY A 17 4.66 -1.79 9.98
CA GLY A 17 5.96 -1.46 10.60
C GLY A 17 7.04 -1.19 9.56
N VAL A 18 7.23 -2.12 8.61
CA VAL A 18 8.22 -1.95 7.53
C VAL A 18 7.93 -0.71 6.69
N LEU A 19 6.67 -0.48 6.29
CA LEU A 19 6.29 0.68 5.48
C LEU A 19 6.53 2.00 6.22
N LYS A 20 6.27 2.05 7.54
CA LYS A 20 6.59 3.22 8.38
C LYS A 20 8.08 3.52 8.40
N ASP A 21 8.92 2.51 8.56
CA ASP A 21 10.37 2.67 8.60
C ASP A 21 10.93 3.15 7.25
N LEU A 22 10.29 2.75 6.15
CA LEU A 22 10.68 3.12 4.79
C LEU A 22 10.10 4.46 4.32
N LYS A 23 9.12 5.07 5.02
CA LYS A 23 8.42 6.30 4.58
C LYS A 23 9.37 7.40 4.11
N ARG A 24 10.44 7.66 4.87
CA ARG A 24 11.42 8.72 4.54
C ARG A 24 12.23 8.39 3.29
N GLU A 25 12.67 7.15 3.14
CA GLU A 25 13.39 6.70 1.95
C GLU A 25 12.49 6.79 0.72
N ILE A 26 11.22 6.39 0.87
CA ILE A 26 10.24 6.41 -0.21
C ILE A 26 9.97 7.84 -0.68
N ARG A 27 9.77 8.76 0.27
CA ARG A 27 9.57 10.17 -0.03
C ARG A 27 10.75 10.76 -0.80
N ASN A 28 11.97 10.46 -0.38
CA ASN A 28 13.17 11.07 -0.95
C ASN A 28 13.58 10.45 -2.29
N LYS A 29 13.40 9.15 -2.49
CA LYS A 29 13.86 8.43 -3.69
C LYS A 29 12.83 8.34 -4.79
N TYR A 30 11.54 8.21 -4.44
CA TYR A 30 10.46 7.95 -5.38
C TYR A 30 9.41 9.06 -5.41
N LYS A 31 9.66 10.17 -4.70
CA LYS A 31 8.77 11.35 -4.67
C LYS A 31 7.31 10.98 -4.37
N ALA A 32 7.14 10.05 -3.44
CA ALA A 32 5.86 9.46 -3.10
C ALA A 32 5.62 9.54 -1.59
N GLU A 33 4.38 9.83 -1.20
CA GLU A 33 3.89 9.71 0.15
C GLU A 33 3.01 8.46 0.28
N LEU A 34 3.33 7.59 1.24
CA LEU A 34 2.50 6.44 1.56
C LEU A 34 1.28 6.88 2.39
N LEU A 35 0.08 6.69 1.86
CA LEU A 35 -1.17 7.04 2.54
C LEU A 35 -1.71 5.89 3.37
N GLY A 36 -1.63 4.67 2.84
CA GLY A 36 -2.14 3.49 3.55
C GLY A 36 -2.14 2.22 2.71
N ILE A 37 -2.59 1.15 3.34
CA ILE A 37 -2.84 -0.15 2.70
C ILE A 37 -4.34 -0.26 2.46
N PHE A 38 -4.77 -0.78 1.31
CA PHE A 38 -6.18 -1.05 1.04
C PHE A 38 -6.37 -2.46 0.45
N GLY A 39 -7.58 -2.76 0.01
CA GLY A 39 -7.85 -4.03 -0.67
C GLY A 39 -7.98 -5.22 0.28
N SER A 40 -7.53 -6.39 -0.17
CA SER A 40 -7.78 -7.66 0.54
C SER A 40 -7.07 -7.74 1.90
N PHE A 41 -5.89 -7.13 2.02
CA PHE A 41 -5.14 -7.03 3.28
C PHE A 41 -5.84 -6.15 4.31
N ALA A 42 -6.44 -5.03 3.88
CA ALA A 42 -7.20 -4.16 4.77
C ALA A 42 -8.50 -4.82 5.27
N ARG A 43 -9.11 -5.71 4.48
CA ARG A 43 -10.32 -6.44 4.86
C ARG A 43 -10.08 -7.77 5.59
N GLY A 44 -8.82 -8.19 5.74
CA GLY A 44 -8.48 -9.51 6.29
C GLY A 44 -8.94 -10.68 5.42
N GLU A 45 -9.17 -10.45 4.13
CA GLU A 45 -9.64 -11.44 3.15
C GLU A 45 -8.51 -11.88 2.20
N GLN A 46 -7.26 -11.53 2.51
CA GLN A 46 -6.12 -11.85 1.67
C GLN A 46 -5.79 -13.35 1.69
N THR A 47 -5.29 -13.84 0.56
CA THR A 47 -4.83 -15.22 0.38
C THR A 47 -3.32 -15.23 0.16
N SER A 48 -2.70 -16.41 0.13
CA SER A 48 -1.27 -16.55 -0.19
C SER A 48 -0.88 -16.07 -1.60
N LYS A 49 -1.87 -15.79 -2.46
CA LYS A 49 -1.68 -15.27 -3.82
C LYS A 49 -2.09 -13.80 -3.95
N SER A 50 -2.48 -13.15 -2.85
CA SER A 50 -2.94 -11.77 -2.86
C SER A 50 -1.76 -10.81 -2.94
N ASP A 51 -1.89 -9.81 -3.81
CA ASP A 51 -0.98 -8.67 -3.88
C ASP A 51 -1.29 -7.70 -2.72
N LEU A 52 -0.29 -6.92 -2.31
CA LEU A 52 -0.46 -5.83 -1.35
C LEU A 52 -0.77 -4.53 -2.09
N ASP A 53 -2.00 -4.06 -1.97
CA ASP A 53 -2.42 -2.78 -2.56
C ASP A 53 -2.02 -1.61 -1.65
N VAL A 54 -1.15 -0.73 -2.15
CA VAL A 54 -0.64 0.43 -1.39
C VAL A 54 -1.10 1.72 -2.06
N LEU A 55 -1.85 2.51 -1.31
CA LEU A 55 -2.31 3.82 -1.75
C LEU A 55 -1.22 4.86 -1.52
N VAL A 56 -0.87 5.59 -2.57
CA VAL A 56 0.20 6.60 -2.52
C VAL A 56 -0.24 7.91 -3.14
N LEU A 57 0.43 8.99 -2.75
CA LEU A 57 0.36 10.29 -3.40
C LEU A 57 1.74 10.62 -3.98
N PHE A 58 1.82 10.73 -5.30
CA PHE A 58 3.04 11.17 -5.98
C PHE A 58 3.13 12.70 -6.01
N ASP A 59 4.35 13.22 -5.93
CA ASP A 59 4.62 14.62 -6.22
C ASP A 59 4.40 14.94 -7.70
N THR A 60 4.12 16.20 -8.01
CA THR A 60 3.79 16.65 -9.37
C THR A 60 4.91 16.44 -10.39
N ASP A 61 6.16 16.27 -9.94
CA ASP A 61 7.35 16.04 -10.74
C ASP A 61 7.84 14.58 -10.67
N ALA A 62 7.02 13.67 -10.12
CA ALA A 62 7.27 12.24 -10.18
C ALA A 62 7.12 11.70 -11.60
N THR A 63 7.92 10.70 -11.92
CA THR A 63 8.00 10.07 -13.25
C THR A 63 7.50 8.62 -13.20
N LEU A 64 7.34 8.02 -14.37
CA LEU A 64 7.04 6.58 -14.47
C LEU A 64 8.13 5.72 -13.82
N PHE A 65 9.40 6.16 -13.83
CA PHE A 65 10.49 5.45 -13.18
C PHE A 65 10.36 5.49 -11.66
N ASP A 66 9.89 6.59 -11.09
CA ASP A 66 9.61 6.69 -9.66
C ASP A 66 8.49 5.73 -9.25
N PHE A 67 7.42 5.66 -10.06
CA PHE A 67 6.31 4.74 -9.86
C PHE A 67 6.75 3.26 -9.91
N VAL A 68 7.39 2.85 -11.01
CA VAL A 68 7.81 1.45 -11.20
C VAL A 68 8.91 1.09 -10.20
N GLY A 69 9.83 2.02 -9.93
CA GLY A 69 10.89 1.84 -8.96
C GLY A 69 10.36 1.64 -7.54
N LEU A 70 9.30 2.36 -7.15
CA LEU A 70 8.66 2.19 -5.85
C LEU A 70 8.01 0.80 -5.72
N ALA A 71 7.31 0.34 -6.75
CA ALA A 71 6.69 -0.99 -6.76
C ALA A 71 7.76 -2.07 -6.55
N ILE A 72 8.80 -2.10 -7.39
CA ILE A 72 9.90 -3.08 -7.30
C ILE A 72 10.58 -3.01 -5.93
N PHE A 73 10.87 -1.81 -5.45
CA PHE A 73 11.51 -1.62 -4.15
C PHE A 73 10.70 -2.20 -3.00
N LEU A 74 9.39 -1.95 -2.97
CA LEU A 74 8.53 -2.50 -1.91
C LEU A 74 8.38 -4.02 -2.03
N GLU A 75 8.30 -4.56 -3.25
CA GLU A 75 8.30 -6.02 -3.47
C GLU A 75 9.55 -6.68 -2.92
N GLU A 76 10.73 -6.11 -3.20
CA GLU A 76 12.01 -6.62 -2.67
C GLU A 76 12.08 -6.54 -1.14
N LYS A 77 11.56 -5.47 -0.54
CA LYS A 77 11.60 -5.28 0.92
C LYS A 77 10.60 -6.15 1.67
N LEU A 78 9.45 -6.41 1.08
CA LEU A 78 8.35 -7.13 1.74
C LEU A 78 8.30 -8.62 1.35
N GLY A 79 8.91 -9.00 0.22
CA GLY A 79 8.87 -10.37 -0.30
C GLY A 79 7.50 -10.81 -0.78
N ILE A 80 6.60 -9.85 -1.05
CA ILE A 80 5.26 -10.06 -1.59
C ILE A 80 5.07 -9.11 -2.78
N LYS A 81 4.19 -9.48 -3.71
CA LYS A 81 3.84 -8.62 -4.83
C LYS A 81 3.11 -7.37 -4.33
N VAL A 82 3.44 -6.20 -4.86
CA VAL A 82 2.93 -4.90 -4.40
C VAL A 82 2.32 -4.16 -5.58
N ASP A 83 1.05 -3.79 -5.45
CA ASP A 83 0.38 -2.93 -6.41
C ASP A 83 0.34 -1.49 -5.89
N ILE A 84 0.93 -0.57 -6.65
CA ILE A 84 0.99 0.85 -6.30
C ILE A 84 -0.19 1.55 -6.93
N VAL A 85 -1.04 2.15 -6.12
CA VAL A 85 -2.21 2.88 -6.61
C VAL A 85 -2.10 4.36 -6.27
N PRO A 86 -1.94 5.24 -7.27
CA PRO A 86 -1.93 6.67 -7.06
C PRO A 86 -3.34 7.17 -6.70
N GLN A 87 -3.45 7.94 -5.62
CA GLN A 87 -4.74 8.43 -5.12
C GLN A 87 -5.52 9.28 -6.16
N ASP A 88 -4.81 9.98 -7.03
CA ASP A 88 -5.36 10.82 -8.09
C ASP A 88 -5.94 10.02 -9.27
N THR A 89 -5.57 8.75 -9.42
CA THR A 89 -6.15 7.84 -10.43
C THR A 89 -7.49 7.26 -10.02
N LEU A 90 -7.87 7.38 -8.74
CA LEU A 90 -9.15 6.89 -8.25
C LEU A 90 -10.30 7.73 -8.80
N ARG A 91 -11.21 7.08 -9.51
CA ARG A 91 -12.49 7.66 -9.93
C ARG A 91 -13.25 8.19 -8.71
N LYS A 92 -13.86 9.38 -8.82
CA LYS A 92 -14.54 10.06 -7.70
C LYS A 92 -15.56 9.17 -7.00
N GLU A 93 -16.29 8.38 -7.78
CA GLU A 93 -17.36 7.47 -7.33
C GLU A 93 -16.83 6.30 -6.49
N ILE A 94 -15.56 5.94 -6.66
CA ILE A 94 -14.91 4.83 -5.97
C ILE A 94 -13.99 5.35 -4.86
N LYS A 95 -13.51 6.60 -4.98
CA LYS A 95 -12.57 7.23 -4.07
C LYS A 95 -13.05 7.21 -2.63
N GLU A 96 -14.30 7.60 -2.36
CA GLU A 96 -14.83 7.61 -0.98
C GLU A 96 -14.84 6.21 -0.36
N LYS A 97 -15.24 5.21 -1.14
CA LYS A 97 -15.27 3.81 -0.69
C LYS A 97 -13.88 3.22 -0.48
N VAL A 98 -12.92 3.55 -1.34
CA VAL A 98 -11.54 3.11 -1.15
C VAL A 98 -10.95 3.77 0.08
N LEU A 99 -11.14 5.09 0.24
CA LEU A 99 -10.63 5.83 1.40
C LEU A 99 -11.24 5.36 2.73
N SER A 100 -12.49 4.88 2.74
CA SER A 100 -13.09 4.30 3.95
C SER A 100 -12.49 2.95 4.33
N ASP A 101 -11.99 2.21 3.34
CA ASP A 101 -11.39 0.87 3.51
C ASP A 101 -9.87 0.93 3.70
N VAL A 102 -9.25 2.11 3.59
CA VAL A 102 -7.81 2.29 3.77
C VAL A 102 -7.46 2.11 5.25
N VAL A 103 -6.48 1.25 5.51
CA VAL A 103 -5.77 1.20 6.79
C VAL A 103 -4.59 2.20 6.71
N PRO A 104 -4.67 3.33 7.43
CA PRO A 104 -3.62 4.35 7.37
C PRO A 104 -2.32 3.87 7.99
N LEU A 105 -1.21 4.39 7.47
CA LEU A 105 0.15 4.15 7.96
C LEU A 105 0.57 5.17 9.00
#